data_AF-A0A1G3BUB5-F1
#
_entry.id   AF-A0A1G3BUB5-F1
#
_cell.length_a   1.000
_cell.length_b   1.000
_cell.length_c   1.000
_cell.angle_alpha   90.00
_cell.angle_beta   90.00
_cell.angle_gamma   90.00
#
_symmetry.space_group_name_H-M   'P 1'
#
loop_
_entity.id
_entity.type
_entity.pdbx_description
1 polymer ?
#
loop_
_entity_poly.entity_id
_entity_poly.type
_entity_poly.pdbx_seq_one_letter_code
_entity_poly.pdbx_strand_id
1 'polypeptide(L)' 'MADVHNKKTRSYNMSMIRSKDTKLEIIVRKFLFGNDFRYKLYDKTLPGKPDFLINSSYNFLFRIKDKW' A
#
# COMPACT_ATOMS: atom_id res chain seq x y z
N MET A 1 -28.80 2.86 -0.06
CA MET A 1 -28.19 1.83 0.79
C MET A 1 -28.01 2.41 2.18
N ALA A 2 -28.51 1.74 3.22
CA ALA A 2 -28.38 2.19 4.61
C ALA A 2 -27.03 1.72 5.18
N ASP A 3 -26.37 2.57 5.97
CA ASP A 3 -25.13 2.24 6.67
C ASP A 3 -25.42 1.13 7.68
N VAL A 4 -24.71 0.01 7.56
CA VAL A 4 -24.90 -1.17 8.42
C VAL A 4 -24.32 -0.93 9.82
N HIS A 5 -23.61 0.18 10.04
CA HIS A 5 -22.85 0.46 11.26
C HIS A 5 -23.31 1.76 11.93
N ASN A 6 -23.24 1.76 13.26
CA ASN A 6 -23.46 2.96 14.05
C ASN A 6 -22.32 3.98 13.79
N LYS A 7 -22.62 5.29 13.88
CA LYS A 7 -21.68 6.40 13.65
C LYS A 7 -20.34 6.23 14.39
N LYS A 8 -20.39 5.75 15.63
CA LYS A 8 -19.19 5.49 16.46
C LYS A 8 -18.34 4.34 15.88
N THR A 9 -18.98 3.25 15.49
CA THR A 9 -18.32 2.08 14.85
C THR A 9 -17.70 2.48 13.52
N ARG A 10 -18.41 3.24 12.69
CA ARG A 10 -17.88 3.75 11.42
C ARG A 10 -16.67 4.66 11.63
N SER A 11 -16.75 5.59 12.59
CA SER A 11 -15.63 6.48 12.93
C SER A 11 -14.41 5.69 13.38
N TYR A 12 -14.62 4.65 14.19
CA TYR A 12 -13.55 3.75 14.63
C TYR A 12 -12.94 2.99 13.43
N ASN A 13 -13.76 2.36 12.59
CA ASN A 13 -13.28 1.62 11.42
C ASN A 13 -12.50 2.53 10.46
N MET A 14 -13.01 3.72 10.16
CA MET A 14 -12.32 4.70 9.31
C MET A 14 -10.99 5.15 9.92
N SER A 15 -10.90 5.30 11.25
CA SER A 15 -9.64 5.65 11.93
C SER A 15 -8.56 4.56 11.86
N MET A 16 -8.97 3.32 11.63
CA MET A 16 -8.06 2.18 11.47
C MET A 16 -7.49 2.06 10.06
N ILE A 17 -8.10 2.71 9.06
CA ILE A 17 -7.61 2.72 7.67
C ILE A 17 -6.40 3.66 7.61
N ARG A 18 -5.20 3.07 7.48
CA ARG A 18 -3.95 3.80 7.32
C ARG A 18 -3.67 4.08 5.84
N SER A 19 -3.02 5.21 5.57
CA SER A 19 -2.59 5.59 4.21
C SER A 19 -1.29 4.92 3.77
N LYS A 20 -0.54 4.31 4.69
CA LYS A 20 0.75 3.66 4.48
C LYS A 20 0.93 2.50 5.45
N ASP A 21 1.86 1.62 5.10
CA ASP A 21 2.18 0.37 5.77
C ASP A 21 0.91 -0.46 5.99
N THR A 22 0.08 -0.54 4.94
CA THR A 22 -1.10 -1.40 4.98
C THR A 22 -0.68 -2.86 5.04
N LYS A 23 -1.60 -3.71 5.47
CA LYS A 23 -1.31 -5.14 5.60
C LYS A 23 -0.82 -5.75 4.27
N LEU A 24 -1.40 -5.32 3.15
CA LEU A 24 -0.99 -5.74 1.81
C LEU A 24 0.40 -5.22 1.44
N GLU A 25 0.72 -3.96 1.71
CA GLU A 25 2.06 -3.43 1.50
C GLU A 25 3.12 -4.20 2.31
N ILE A 26 2.83 -4.55 3.57
CA ILE A 26 3.74 -5.32 4.42
C ILE A 26 3.97 -6.73 3.86
N ILE A 27 2.93 -7.39 3.36
CA ILE A 27 3.05 -8.71 2.74
C ILE A 27 3.96 -8.63 1.52
N VAL A 28 3.76 -7.64 0.64
CA VAL A 28 4.58 -7.46 -0.55
C VAL A 28 6.03 -7.13 -0.20
N ARG A 29 6.27 -6.29 0.82
CA ARG A 29 7.64 -6.00 1.32
C ARG A 29 8.37 -7.27 1.74
N LYS A 30 7.69 -8.13 2.50
CA LYS A 30 8.26 -9.42 2.96
C LYS A 30 8.54 -10.35 1.78
N PHE A 31 7.62 -10.41 0.82
CA PHE A 31 7.81 -11.20 -0.39
C PHE A 31 9.02 -10.73 -1.20
N LEU A 32 9.15 -9.43 -1.47
CA LEU A 32 10.27 -8.86 -2.22
C LEU A 32 11.61 -9.09 -1.50
N PHE A 33 11.64 -8.86 -0.19
CA PHE A 33 12.84 -9.07 0.61
C PHE A 33 13.26 -10.54 0.66
N GLY A 34 12.31 -11.48 0.74
CA GLY A 34 12.58 -12.92 0.71
C GLY A 34 13.03 -13.45 -0.66
N ASN A 35 12.89 -12.66 -1.73
CA ASN A 35 13.33 -13.01 -3.09
C ASN A 35 14.53 -12.17 -3.55
N ASP A 36 15.27 -11.54 -2.61
CA ASP A 36 16.45 -10.69 -2.90
C ASP A 36 16.20 -9.52 -3.85
N PHE A 37 14.94 -9.06 -3.99
CA PHE A 37 14.63 -7.89 -4.80
C PHE A 37 14.97 -6.60 -4.06
N ARG A 38 15.77 -5.75 -4.69
CA ARG A 38 15.98 -4.37 -4.24
C ARG A 38 14.84 -3.47 -4.70
N TYR A 39 14.23 -2.78 -3.76
CA TYR A 39 13.16 -1.83 -4.04
C TYR A 39 13.31 -0.53 -3.25
N LYS A 40 12.74 0.55 -3.79
CA LYS A 40 12.52 1.83 -3.12
C LYS A 40 11.04 2.01 -2.81
N LEU A 41 10.76 2.69 -1.72
CA LEU A 41 9.40 2.97 -1.26
C LEU A 41 9.05 4.44 -1.50
N TYR A 42 7.81 4.69 -1.96
CA TYR A 42 7.20 6.03 -2.07
C TYR A 42 8.08 7.08 -2.75
N ASP A 43 8.62 6.76 -3.93
CA ASP A 43 9.46 7.70 -4.66
C ASP A 43 8.63 8.90 -5.16
N LYS A 44 8.92 10.07 -4.58
CA LYS A 44 8.21 11.33 -4.88
C LYS A 44 8.63 11.95 -6.20
N THR A 45 9.76 11.50 -6.78
CA THR A 45 10.29 12.05 -8.03
C THR A 45 9.53 11.53 -9.26
N LEU A 46 8.78 10.44 -9.09
CA LEU A 46 8.06 9.80 -10.19
C LEU A 46 6.59 10.26 -10.26
N PRO A 47 6.06 10.45 -11.48
CA PRO A 47 4.66 10.79 -11.68
C PRO A 47 3.76 9.65 -11.16
N GLY A 48 2.69 10.02 -10.45
CA GLY A 48 1.74 9.04 -9.91
C GLY A 48 2.11 8.43 -8.55
N LYS A 49 3.26 8.80 -7.97
CA LYS A 49 3.72 8.38 -6.61
C LYS A 49 3.53 6.87 -6.38
N PRO A 50 4.30 6.03 -7.09
CA PRO A 50 4.26 4.58 -6.91
C PRO A 50 4.64 4.18 -5.48
N ASP A 51 4.00 3.16 -4.93
CA ASP A 51 4.29 2.68 -3.58
C ASP A 51 5.62 1.92 -3.55
N PHE A 52 5.89 1.17 -4.62
CA PHE A 52 7.10 0.38 -4.80
C PHE A 52 7.73 0.65 -6.16
N LEU A 53 9.05 0.84 -6.14
CA LEU A 53 9.91 0.89 -7.32
C LEU A 53 10.94 -0.24 -7.18
N ILE A 54 10.87 -1.23 -8.07
CA ILE A 54 11.89 -2.29 -8.14
C ILE A 54 12.94 -1.85 -9.15
N ASN A 55 14.20 -1.79 -8.72
CA ASN A 55 15.33 -1.43 -9.56
C ASN A 55 16.05 -2.70 -10.02
N SER A 56 15.50 -3.34 -11.05
CA SER A 56 16.10 -4.49 -11.74
C SER A 56 16.53 -4.07 -13.15
N SER A 57 16.92 -5.02 -14.01
CA SER A 57 17.21 -4.76 -15.43
C SER A 57 16.08 -4.01 -16.14
N TYR A 58 14.85 -4.14 -15.64
CA TYR A 58 13.71 -3.31 -16.00
C TYR A 58 13.13 -2.66 -14.75
N ASN A 59 12.78 -1.36 -14.85
CA ASN A 59 12.13 -0.64 -13.76
C ASN A 59 10.66 -1.05 -13.68
N PHE A 60 10.27 -1.70 -12.57
CA PHE A 60 8.88 -2.06 -12.30
C PHE A 60 8.28 -1.10 -11.27
N LEU A 61 7.10 -0.58 -11.61
CA LEU A 61 6.34 0.38 -10.81
C LEU A 61 4.95 -0.17 -10.53
N PHE A 62 4.58 -0.26 -9.26
CA PHE A 62 3.23 -0.67 -8.87
C PHE A 62 2.73 0.10 -7.67
N ARG A 63 1.42 0.33 -7.68
CA ARG A 63 0.66 0.96 -6.60
C ARG A 63 -0.37 -0.02 -6.09
N ILE A 64 -0.33 -0.33 -4.80
CA ILE A 64 -1.30 -1.22 -4.17
C ILE A 64 -2.54 -0.39 -3.87
N LYS A 65 -3.67 -0.82 -4.42
CA LYS A 65 -4.98 -0.25 -4.05
C LYS A 65 -5.69 -1.23 -3.14
N ASP A 66 -5.75 -0.89 -1.87
CA ASP A 66 -6.70 -1.50 -0.96
C ASP A 66 -8.12 -0.99 -1.30
N LYS A 67 -9.07 -1.90 -1.54
CA LYS A 67 -10.49 -1.57 -1.66
C LYS A 67 -11.06 -1.43 -0.25
N TRP A 68 -11.29 -0.20 0.18
CA TRP A 68 -12.10 0.13 1.35
C TRP A 68 -13.20 1.10 0.93
#